data_AF-A0A6A8DEC1-F1
#
_entry.id   AF-A0A6A8DEC1-F1
#
_cell.length_a   1.000
_cell.length_b   1.000
_cell.length_c   1.000
_cell.angle_alpha   90.00
_cell.angle_beta   90.00
_cell.angle_gamma   90.00
#
_symmetry.space_group_name_H-M   'P 1'
#
loop_
_entity.id
_entity.type
_entity.pdbx_description
1 polymer ?
#
loop_
_entity_poly.entity_id
_entity_poly.type
_entity_poly.pdbx_seq_one_letter_code
_entity_poly.pdbx_strand_id
1 'polypeptide(L)'
;MKRIIIFLISLSVIVTIAYPNNNRTLSAKSLSESDRFPHQKDFSDDHPLIQAVIFHELQRTIKYLSLQVYPSPKEWGLHVSGVKNRINTEEPIIALTLDACGSSTGNGFDGQLINFLIDNEIPATLFINERWITANEETFLFLAGIDLFQIENHGTHHKPLSIDGQKAYGINGTNSPSEVLEEVMTNYQKIYQITGKKPRYFRSGTAHYDEVSVSLLDNLGVEVVNFDINGDAGATYTANQVKNSLLQAQPGSIVILHMNQPNSGTAEGVAIAVPQLKDLGFEFVKLEDYELY
;
A
#
# COMPACT_ATOMS: atom_id res chain seq x y z
N MET A 1 -27.03 7.87 -27.98
CA MET A 1 -26.15 7.25 -26.97
C MET A 1 -25.70 8.33 -26.01
N LYS A 2 -26.35 8.43 -24.83
CA LYS A 2 -26.07 9.49 -23.84
C LYS A 2 -25.01 8.97 -22.87
N ARG A 3 -23.90 9.71 -22.75
CA ARG A 3 -22.85 9.48 -21.75
C ARG A 3 -23.39 9.86 -20.37
N ILE A 4 -23.26 8.95 -19.40
CA ILE A 4 -23.54 9.22 -17.99
C ILE A 4 -22.21 9.56 -17.34
N ILE A 5 -22.08 10.80 -16.90
CA ILE A 5 -20.99 11.27 -16.02
C ILE A 5 -21.51 11.08 -14.61
N ILE A 6 -20.83 10.26 -13.81
CA ILE A 6 -21.15 10.10 -12.38
C ILE A 6 -20.19 11.01 -11.61
N PHE A 7 -20.74 12.05 -10.97
CA PHE A 7 -20.05 12.81 -9.94
C PHE A 7 -19.93 11.95 -8.68
N LEU A 8 -18.71 11.67 -8.24
CA LEU A 8 -18.42 11.17 -6.91
C LEU A 8 -18.75 12.28 -5.90
N ILE A 9 -19.87 12.12 -5.20
CA ILE A 9 -20.21 12.97 -4.05
C ILE A 9 -19.39 12.44 -2.87
N SER A 10 -18.47 13.25 -2.35
CA SER A 10 -17.86 13.02 -1.04
C SER A 10 -18.96 13.08 0.02
N LEU A 11 -19.33 11.93 0.56
CA LEU A 11 -20.36 11.84 1.58
C LEU A 11 -19.72 12.18 2.95
N SER A 12 -19.68 13.46 3.28
CA SER A 12 -19.53 13.89 4.67
C SER A 12 -20.76 13.40 5.44
N VAL A 13 -20.60 12.37 6.27
CA VAL A 13 -21.69 11.82 7.09
C VAL A 13 -22.00 12.82 8.21
N ILE A 14 -22.94 13.73 7.96
CA ILE A 14 -23.58 14.54 9.00
C ILE A 14 -24.81 13.75 9.49
N VAL A 15 -24.68 13.07 10.62
CA VAL A 15 -25.83 12.44 11.30
C VAL A 15 -26.71 13.54 11.90
N THR A 16 -27.81 13.86 11.22
CA THR A 16 -28.84 14.75 11.77
C THR A 16 -29.93 13.90 12.44
N ILE A 17 -29.98 13.90 13.77
CA ILE A 17 -31.10 13.31 14.53
C ILE A 17 -32.20 14.37 14.64
N ALA A 18 -33.36 14.07 14.06
CA ALA A 18 -34.55 14.91 14.13
C ALA A 18 -35.17 14.90 15.54
N TYR A 19 -35.37 16.08 16.13
CA TYR A 19 -36.24 16.25 17.30
C TYR A 19 -37.65 16.70 16.85
N PRO A 20 -38.73 16.18 17.47
CA PRO A 20 -40.09 16.57 17.11
C PRO A 20 -40.39 18.01 17.54
N ASN A 21 -40.84 18.82 16.58
CA ASN A 21 -41.34 20.18 16.78
C ASN A 21 -42.56 20.18 17.70
N ASN A 22 -42.41 20.70 18.92
CA ASN A 22 -43.54 21.10 19.75
C ASN A 22 -43.52 22.62 19.90
N ASN A 23 -44.40 23.29 19.14
CA ASN A 23 -44.67 24.72 19.25
C ASN A 23 -45.30 25.04 20.61
N ARG A 24 -44.48 25.49 21.57
CA ARG A 24 -44.93 26.34 22.68
C ARG A 24 -43.90 27.44 22.94
N THR A 25 -44.28 28.65 22.59
CA THR A 25 -43.65 29.90 23.00
C THR A 25 -43.64 29.99 24.53
N LEU A 26 -42.45 29.86 25.13
CA LEU A 26 -42.23 30.19 26.54
C LEU A 26 -41.06 31.17 26.66
N SER A 27 -41.39 32.27 27.34
CA SER A 27 -40.57 33.44 27.67
C SER A 27 -39.17 33.09 28.17
N ALA A 28 -38.20 33.90 27.75
CA ALA A 28 -36.80 33.88 28.20
C ALA A 28 -36.70 33.89 29.73
N LYS A 29 -36.33 32.74 30.31
CA LYS A 29 -35.70 32.61 31.62
C LYS A 29 -34.36 31.93 31.37
N SER A 30 -33.29 32.54 31.87
CA SER A 30 -31.92 32.07 31.79
C SER A 30 -31.80 30.62 32.26
N LEU A 31 -31.45 29.71 31.35
CA LEU A 31 -31.04 28.35 31.69
C LEU A 31 -29.69 28.39 32.41
N SER A 32 -29.56 27.64 33.51
CA SER A 32 -28.31 27.49 34.24
C SER A 32 -27.31 26.65 33.47
N GLU A 33 -26.02 26.86 33.72
CA GLU A 33 -24.90 26.18 33.05
C GLU A 33 -24.92 24.65 33.11
N SER A 34 -25.74 24.06 34.00
CA SER A 34 -25.95 22.62 34.15
C SER A 34 -26.80 21.96 33.05
N ASP A 35 -27.48 22.73 32.20
CA ASP A 35 -28.44 22.20 31.22
C ASP A 35 -27.87 22.12 29.78
N ARG A 36 -26.56 22.29 29.61
CA ARG A 36 -25.91 22.04 28.31
C ARG A 36 -25.73 20.53 28.11
N PHE A 37 -26.39 19.98 27.09
CA PHE A 37 -26.09 18.64 26.58
C PHE A 37 -24.57 18.51 26.34
N PRO A 38 -23.94 17.39 26.75
CA PRO A 38 -22.52 17.20 26.52
C PRO A 38 -22.23 17.28 25.02
N HIS A 39 -21.21 18.06 24.68
CA HIS A 39 -20.67 18.16 23.33
C HIS A 39 -20.55 16.76 22.70
N GLN A 40 -21.06 16.65 21.47
CA GLN A 40 -20.88 15.51 20.58
C GLN A 40 -19.40 15.08 20.67
N LYS A 41 -19.13 13.91 21.26
CA LYS A 41 -17.78 13.33 21.21
C LYS A 41 -17.47 13.11 19.74
N ASP A 42 -16.52 13.87 19.20
CA ASP A 42 -15.84 13.49 17.98
C ASP A 42 -15.19 12.13 18.27
N PHE A 43 -15.80 11.08 17.74
CA PHE A 43 -15.21 9.77 17.77
C PHE A 43 -14.12 9.79 16.70
N SER A 44 -12.86 9.60 17.10
CA SER A 44 -11.78 9.37 16.14
C SER A 44 -12.08 8.13 15.31
N ASP A 45 -11.52 8.04 14.11
CA ASP A 45 -11.68 6.86 13.25
C ASP A 45 -11.28 5.58 13.99
N ASP A 46 -10.37 5.66 14.96
CA ASP A 46 -9.92 4.55 15.83
C ASP A 46 -10.97 4.03 16.81
N HIS A 47 -12.13 4.67 16.92
CA HIS A 47 -13.19 4.19 17.80
C HIS A 47 -13.72 2.83 17.32
N PRO A 48 -13.84 1.80 18.19
CA PRO A 48 -14.21 0.44 17.77
C PRO A 48 -15.50 0.34 16.95
N LEU A 49 -16.50 1.18 17.24
CA LEU A 49 -17.74 1.23 16.47
C LEU A 49 -17.55 1.84 15.07
N ILE A 50 -16.69 2.85 14.94
CA ILE A 50 -16.38 3.44 13.63
C ILE A 50 -15.60 2.43 12.81
N GLN A 51 -14.63 1.75 13.41
CA GLN A 51 -13.88 0.69 12.75
C GLN A 51 -14.76 -0.46 12.25
N ALA A 52 -15.74 -0.88 13.05
CA ALA A 52 -16.71 -1.89 12.61
C ALA A 52 -17.55 -1.43 11.42
N VAL A 53 -17.98 -0.15 11.38
CA VAL A 53 -18.73 0.42 10.25
C VAL A 53 -17.88 0.51 9.00
N ILE A 54 -16.65 1.04 9.10
CA ILE A 54 -15.69 1.12 7.99
C ILE A 54 -15.43 -0.27 7.41
N PHE A 55 -15.17 -1.26 8.27
CA PHE A 55 -14.94 -2.63 7.84
C PHE A 55 -16.14 -3.22 7.12
N HIS A 56 -17.35 -3.00 7.65
CA HIS A 56 -18.59 -3.47 7.03
C HIS A 56 -18.84 -2.85 5.66
N GLU A 57 -18.60 -1.55 5.50
CA GLU A 57 -18.71 -0.88 4.20
C GLU A 57 -17.65 -1.37 3.21
N LEU A 58 -16.41 -1.60 3.66
CA LEU A 58 -15.36 -2.21 2.84
C LEU A 58 -15.78 -3.59 2.31
N GLN A 59 -16.34 -4.46 3.18
CA GLN A 59 -16.83 -5.77 2.75
C GLN A 59 -17.99 -5.68 1.75
N ARG A 60 -18.88 -4.68 1.90
CA ARG A 60 -19.94 -4.42 0.92
C ARG A 60 -19.38 -4.02 -0.43
N THR A 61 -18.40 -3.12 -0.45
CA THR A 61 -17.75 -2.67 -1.70
C THR A 61 -17.01 -3.83 -2.37
N ILE A 62 -16.25 -4.63 -1.62
CA ILE A 62 -15.59 -5.85 -2.13
C ILE A 62 -16.61 -6.79 -2.78
N LYS A 63 -17.72 -7.08 -2.09
CA LYS A 63 -18.79 -7.94 -2.61
C LYS A 63 -19.46 -7.34 -3.85
N TYR A 64 -19.66 -6.03 -3.88
CA TYR A 64 -20.24 -5.35 -5.04
C TYR A 64 -19.31 -5.46 -6.26
N LEU A 65 -18.02 -5.16 -6.08
CA LEU A 65 -17.01 -5.20 -7.13
C LEU A 65 -16.76 -6.61 -7.66
N SER A 66 -16.78 -7.63 -6.78
CA SER A 66 -16.55 -9.03 -7.17
C SER A 66 -17.67 -9.63 -8.03
N LEU A 67 -18.87 -9.06 -7.97
CA LEU A 67 -20.04 -9.52 -8.73
C LEU A 67 -20.26 -8.75 -10.05
N GLN A 68 -19.48 -7.72 -10.31
CA GLN A 68 -19.60 -6.96 -11.57
C GLN A 68 -19.01 -7.75 -12.75
N VAL A 69 -19.49 -7.41 -13.95
CA VAL A 69 -18.92 -7.87 -15.21
C VAL A 69 -17.97 -6.79 -15.72
N TYR A 70 -16.73 -7.17 -15.97
CA TYR A 70 -15.70 -6.29 -16.50
C TYR A 70 -15.41 -6.62 -17.96
N PRO A 71 -14.97 -5.63 -18.77
CA PRO A 71 -14.44 -5.91 -20.10
C PRO A 71 -13.17 -6.77 -19.99
N SER A 72 -12.86 -7.52 -21.05
CA SER A 72 -11.56 -8.17 -21.17
C SER A 72 -10.44 -7.13 -21.10
N PRO A 73 -9.37 -7.39 -20.32
CA PRO A 73 -8.24 -6.48 -20.25
C PRO A 73 -7.55 -6.32 -21.61
N LYS A 74 -6.92 -5.17 -21.78
CA LYS A 74 -6.17 -4.79 -22.99
C LYS A 74 -4.68 -4.63 -22.72
N GLU A 75 -4.30 -4.48 -21.47
CA GLU A 75 -2.94 -4.26 -21.02
C GLU A 75 -2.51 -5.38 -20.08
N TRP A 76 -1.23 -5.72 -20.12
CA TRP A 76 -0.65 -6.72 -19.24
C TRP A 76 0.83 -6.42 -19.06
N GLY A 77 1.29 -6.34 -17.82
CA GLY A 77 2.71 -6.17 -17.52
C GLY A 77 2.96 -5.32 -16.29
N LEU A 78 4.18 -4.77 -16.23
CA LEU A 78 4.64 -3.89 -15.15
C LEU A 78 4.10 -2.46 -15.30
N HIS A 79 3.85 -2.03 -16.54
CA HIS A 79 3.46 -0.66 -16.85
C HIS A 79 2.12 -0.69 -17.58
N VAL A 80 1.06 -0.83 -16.79
CA VAL A 80 -0.33 -0.72 -17.27
C VAL A 80 -0.97 0.53 -16.67
N SER A 81 -2.03 1.01 -17.31
CA SER A 81 -2.79 2.19 -16.93
C SER A 81 -3.19 2.15 -15.45
N GLY A 82 -2.85 3.21 -14.72
CA GLY A 82 -3.13 3.38 -13.29
C GLY A 82 -2.03 2.92 -12.34
N VAL A 83 -1.04 2.13 -12.81
CA VAL A 83 0.11 1.75 -11.98
C VAL A 83 1.03 2.95 -11.79
N LYS A 84 1.33 3.26 -10.53
CA LYS A 84 2.28 4.29 -10.13
C LYS A 84 3.70 3.75 -10.20
N ASN A 85 4.57 4.37 -11.00
CA ASN A 85 5.95 3.88 -11.20
C ASN A 85 6.99 4.86 -10.68
N ARG A 86 6.63 6.13 -10.48
CA ARG A 86 7.53 7.18 -10.00
C ARG A 86 6.84 8.11 -9.01
N ILE A 87 7.64 8.85 -8.27
CA ILE A 87 7.19 9.97 -7.45
C ILE A 87 7.06 11.21 -8.35
N ASN A 88 5.95 11.93 -8.23
CA ASN A 88 5.63 13.13 -9.01
C ASN A 88 6.44 14.35 -8.52
N THR A 89 7.71 14.42 -8.93
CA THR A 89 8.66 15.43 -8.48
C THR A 89 9.78 15.66 -9.49
N GLU A 90 10.38 16.84 -9.41
CA GLU A 90 11.65 17.18 -10.09
C GLU A 90 12.81 17.31 -9.08
N GLU A 91 12.51 17.21 -7.78
CA GLU A 91 13.52 17.22 -6.72
C GLU A 91 14.29 15.90 -6.72
N PRO A 92 15.59 15.90 -6.37
CA PRO A 92 16.41 14.70 -6.31
C PRO A 92 15.98 13.83 -5.11
N ILE A 93 14.79 13.27 -5.15
CA ILE A 93 14.28 12.34 -4.16
C ILE A 93 14.19 10.94 -4.74
N ILE A 94 14.40 9.94 -3.90
CA ILE A 94 14.38 8.52 -4.27
C ILE A 94 13.69 7.71 -3.18
N ALA A 95 12.81 6.79 -3.57
CA ALA A 95 12.22 5.84 -2.63
C ALA A 95 12.84 4.45 -2.81
N LEU A 96 13.41 3.90 -1.73
CA LEU A 96 13.73 2.49 -1.67
C LEU A 96 12.49 1.72 -1.23
N THR A 97 12.06 0.76 -2.06
CA THR A 97 10.97 -0.16 -1.74
C THR A 97 11.51 -1.57 -1.60
N LEU A 98 11.07 -2.26 -0.55
CA LEU A 98 11.59 -3.59 -0.17
C LEU A 98 10.46 -4.61 -0.14
N ASP A 99 10.51 -5.57 -1.04
CA ASP A 99 9.54 -6.65 -1.11
C ASP A 99 9.98 -7.81 -0.20
N ALA A 100 9.04 -8.31 0.59
CA ALA A 100 9.21 -9.50 1.41
C ALA A 100 8.13 -10.52 1.10
N CYS A 101 8.47 -11.41 0.17
CA CYS A 101 7.64 -12.53 -0.23
C CYS A 101 7.77 -13.66 0.80
N GLY A 102 6.67 -14.36 1.10
CA GLY A 102 6.74 -15.66 1.77
C GLY A 102 6.66 -16.78 0.76
N SER A 103 7.61 -17.71 0.76
CA SER A 103 7.59 -18.90 -0.11
C SER A 103 8.40 -20.05 0.51
N SER A 104 8.33 -21.24 -0.09
CA SER A 104 9.16 -22.38 0.31
C SER A 104 10.67 -22.11 0.17
N THR A 105 11.06 -21.09 -0.60
CA THR A 105 12.46 -20.71 -0.86
C THR A 105 12.82 -19.32 -0.34
N GLY A 106 11.93 -18.66 0.39
CA GLY A 106 12.17 -17.31 0.88
C GLY A 106 11.17 -16.92 1.95
N ASN A 107 11.48 -17.24 3.20
CA ASN A 107 10.91 -16.62 4.40
C ASN A 107 12.01 -15.92 5.21
N GLY A 108 13.16 -15.66 4.59
CA GLY A 108 14.32 -15.09 5.26
C GLY A 108 14.10 -13.62 5.61
N PHE A 109 15.07 -13.06 6.32
CA PHE A 109 15.11 -11.66 6.71
C PHE A 109 16.56 -11.19 6.62
N ASP A 110 16.80 -10.18 5.78
CA ASP A 110 18.10 -9.54 5.63
C ASP A 110 18.33 -8.48 6.71
N GLY A 111 18.78 -8.95 7.87
CA GLY A 111 19.12 -8.06 8.99
C GLY A 111 20.29 -7.12 8.69
N GLN A 112 21.19 -7.44 7.74
CA GLN A 112 22.28 -6.55 7.38
C GLN A 112 21.76 -5.33 6.62
N LEU A 113 20.88 -5.57 5.65
CA LEU A 113 20.19 -4.50 4.92
C LEU A 113 19.38 -3.61 5.86
N ILE A 114 18.54 -4.21 6.72
CA ILE A 114 17.68 -3.45 7.62
C ILE A 114 18.48 -2.65 8.64
N ASN A 115 19.50 -3.25 9.27
CA ASN A 115 20.36 -2.52 10.21
C ASN A 115 21.08 -1.37 9.51
N PHE A 116 21.58 -1.56 8.29
CA PHE A 116 22.19 -0.48 7.52
C PHE A 116 21.22 0.70 7.31
N LEU A 117 19.97 0.44 6.94
CA LEU A 117 18.97 1.49 6.76
C LEU A 117 18.68 2.24 8.06
N ILE A 118 18.53 1.51 9.17
CA ILE A 118 18.30 2.09 10.51
C ILE A 118 19.49 2.95 10.94
N ASP A 119 20.71 2.39 10.90
CA ASP A 119 21.94 3.05 11.35
C ASP A 119 22.28 4.30 10.55
N ASN A 120 21.78 4.41 9.31
CA ASN A 120 22.02 5.55 8.42
C ASN A 120 20.77 6.43 8.22
N GLU A 121 19.71 6.20 9.01
CA GLU A 121 18.44 6.93 8.98
C GLU A 121 17.84 7.03 7.57
N ILE A 122 17.84 5.91 6.84
CA ILE A 122 17.32 5.81 5.47
C ILE A 122 15.86 5.32 5.49
N PRO A 123 14.88 6.19 5.20
CA PRO A 123 13.49 5.75 5.09
C PRO A 123 13.30 4.77 3.93
N ALA A 124 12.37 3.83 4.12
CA ALA A 124 12.01 2.85 3.11
C ALA A 124 10.53 2.46 3.22
N THR A 125 9.96 1.97 2.12
CA THR A 125 8.62 1.38 2.10
C THR A 125 8.71 -0.12 1.93
N LEU A 126 8.15 -0.89 2.86
CA LEU A 126 8.23 -2.34 2.89
C LEU A 126 6.91 -2.93 2.39
N PHE A 127 6.93 -3.63 1.26
CA PHE A 127 5.79 -4.38 0.76
C PHE A 127 5.87 -5.81 1.33
N ILE A 128 4.96 -6.14 2.25
CA ILE A 128 5.01 -7.40 3.00
C ILE A 128 3.90 -8.35 2.56
N ASN A 129 4.26 -9.59 2.23
CA ASN A 129 3.33 -10.64 1.84
C ASN A 129 2.78 -11.38 3.06
N GLU A 130 1.51 -11.81 3.02
CA GLU A 130 0.88 -12.52 4.14
C GLU A 130 1.69 -13.74 4.60
N ARG A 131 2.20 -14.56 3.67
CA ARG A 131 2.93 -15.78 4.03
C ARG A 131 4.23 -15.44 4.75
N TRP A 132 4.86 -14.30 4.43
CA TRP A 132 6.04 -13.82 5.13
C TRP A 132 5.69 -13.36 6.55
N ILE A 133 4.59 -12.61 6.73
CA ILE A 133 4.09 -12.22 8.05
C ILE A 133 3.87 -13.45 8.93
N THR A 134 3.16 -14.46 8.41
CA THR A 134 2.88 -15.70 9.16
C THR A 134 4.16 -16.42 9.59
N ALA A 135 5.20 -16.39 8.77
CA ALA A 135 6.48 -17.05 9.06
C ALA A 135 7.39 -16.23 9.99
N ASN A 136 7.21 -14.90 10.07
CA ASN A 136 8.12 -13.96 10.70
C ASN A 136 7.38 -12.90 11.54
N GLU A 137 6.38 -13.29 12.32
CA GLU A 137 5.47 -12.35 12.99
C GLU A 137 6.20 -11.38 13.94
N GLU A 138 7.14 -11.87 14.75
CA GLU A 138 7.94 -11.02 15.66
C GLU A 138 8.77 -9.99 14.87
N THR A 139 9.41 -10.42 13.78
CA THR A 139 10.18 -9.53 12.91
C THR A 139 9.28 -8.51 12.21
N PHE A 140 8.10 -8.92 11.75
CA PHE A 140 7.12 -8.03 11.17
C PHE A 140 6.68 -6.94 12.15
N LEU A 141 6.36 -7.32 13.39
CA LEU A 141 5.98 -6.38 14.45
C LEU A 141 7.10 -5.40 14.79
N PHE A 142 8.35 -5.89 14.85
CA PHE A 142 9.53 -5.04 15.03
C PHE A 142 9.64 -3.99 13.92
N LEU A 143 9.55 -4.41 12.66
CA LEU A 143 9.64 -3.51 11.51
C LEU A 143 8.50 -2.49 11.47
N ALA A 144 7.27 -2.92 11.74
CA ALA A 144 6.09 -2.05 11.74
C ALA A 144 6.11 -0.98 12.85
N GLY A 145 6.90 -1.21 13.91
CA GLY A 145 7.13 -0.28 15.01
C GLY A 145 8.25 0.75 14.75
N ILE A 146 8.95 0.67 13.63
CA ILE A 146 10.01 1.62 13.27
C ILE A 146 9.43 2.72 12.37
N ASP A 147 9.46 3.97 12.82
CA ASP A 147 8.89 5.13 12.09
C ASP A 147 9.58 5.42 10.75
N LEU A 148 10.82 4.92 10.60
CA LEU A 148 11.60 4.97 9.36
C LEU A 148 10.96 4.14 8.23
N PHE A 149 10.13 3.15 8.58
CA PHE A 149 9.55 2.21 7.64
C PHE A 149 8.05 2.40 7.47
N GLN A 150 7.63 2.54 6.22
CA GLN A 150 6.23 2.44 5.82
C GLN A 150 5.88 0.98 5.53
N ILE A 151 4.77 0.46 6.06
CA ILE A 151 4.33 -0.93 5.81
C ILE A 151 3.20 -0.94 4.79
N GLU A 152 3.39 -1.70 3.71
CA GLU A 152 2.45 -1.81 2.59
C GLU A 152 2.21 -3.25 2.16
N ASN A 153 1.23 -3.45 1.28
CA ASN A 153 0.66 -4.75 0.99
C ASN A 153 1.31 -5.44 -0.22
N HIS A 154 1.90 -6.62 -0.02
CA HIS A 154 2.46 -7.46 -1.09
C HIS A 154 1.66 -8.73 -1.41
N GLY A 155 0.35 -8.64 -1.16
CA GLY A 155 -0.60 -9.71 -1.44
C GLY A 155 -0.48 -10.91 -0.53
N THR A 156 -1.18 -11.97 -0.90
CA THR A 156 -1.41 -13.12 -0.05
C THR A 156 -0.63 -14.33 -0.57
N HIS A 157 -0.89 -14.75 -1.80
CA HIS A 157 -0.33 -15.95 -2.39
C HIS A 157 0.81 -15.67 -3.38
N HIS A 158 1.21 -14.40 -3.53
CA HIS A 158 2.25 -13.96 -4.46
C HIS A 158 1.84 -14.21 -5.91
N LYS A 159 0.62 -13.80 -6.25
CA LYS A 159 0.11 -13.90 -7.61
C LYS A 159 0.26 -12.57 -8.35
N PRO A 160 0.52 -12.58 -9.68
CA PRO A 160 0.14 -11.42 -10.49
C PRO A 160 -1.37 -11.19 -10.41
N LEU A 161 -1.79 -9.94 -10.60
CA LEU A 161 -3.21 -9.62 -10.68
C LEU A 161 -3.70 -9.69 -12.12
N SER A 162 -4.57 -10.66 -12.38
CA SER A 162 -5.29 -10.80 -13.63
C SER A 162 -6.76 -11.12 -13.37
N ILE A 163 -7.67 -10.59 -14.19
CA ILE A 163 -9.08 -11.00 -14.17
C ILE A 163 -9.40 -12.07 -15.22
N ASP A 164 -8.42 -12.49 -16.02
CA ASP A 164 -8.57 -13.46 -17.12
C ASP A 164 -7.50 -14.58 -17.14
N GLY A 165 -6.69 -14.69 -16.08
CA GLY A 165 -5.80 -15.83 -15.83
C GLY A 165 -4.40 -15.72 -16.43
N GLN A 166 -3.95 -14.51 -16.74
CA GLN A 166 -2.60 -14.28 -17.26
C GLN A 166 -1.51 -14.70 -16.27
N LYS A 167 -0.33 -15.04 -16.81
CA LYS A 167 0.79 -15.59 -16.02
C LYS A 167 2.03 -14.72 -16.16
N ALA A 168 2.79 -14.60 -15.09
CA ALA A 168 4.08 -13.92 -15.06
C ALA A 168 5.12 -14.81 -14.40
N TYR A 169 6.31 -14.90 -14.98
CA TYR A 169 7.42 -15.71 -14.44
C TYR A 169 7.05 -17.17 -14.12
N GLY A 170 6.13 -17.76 -14.88
CA GLY A 170 5.62 -19.12 -14.65
C GLY A 170 4.61 -19.25 -13.50
N ILE A 171 4.28 -18.16 -12.81
CA ILE A 171 3.29 -18.09 -11.74
C ILE A 171 1.91 -17.80 -12.35
N ASN A 172 0.91 -18.61 -11.99
CA ASN A 172 -0.47 -18.38 -12.39
C ASN A 172 -1.00 -17.11 -11.68
N GLY A 173 -1.57 -16.19 -12.45
CA GLY A 173 -2.30 -15.06 -11.89
C GLY A 173 -3.62 -15.46 -11.27
N THR A 174 -4.24 -14.47 -10.65
CA THR A 174 -5.69 -14.52 -10.39
C THR A 174 -6.44 -14.67 -11.71
N ASN A 175 -7.67 -15.20 -11.68
CA ASN A 175 -8.46 -15.48 -12.89
C ASN A 175 -9.80 -14.74 -12.95
N SER A 176 -10.07 -13.86 -11.98
CA SER A 176 -11.36 -13.21 -11.82
C SER A 176 -11.25 -11.99 -10.88
N PRO A 177 -12.20 -11.04 -10.94
CA PRO A 177 -12.28 -9.94 -9.98
C PRO A 177 -12.32 -10.40 -8.52
N SER A 178 -13.02 -11.49 -8.22
CA SER A 178 -13.04 -12.07 -6.87
C SER A 178 -11.67 -12.55 -6.41
N GLU A 179 -10.91 -13.23 -7.27
CA GLU A 179 -9.56 -13.69 -6.90
C GLU A 179 -8.58 -12.53 -6.75
N VAL A 180 -8.72 -11.46 -7.56
CA VAL A 180 -7.94 -10.22 -7.39
C VAL A 180 -8.20 -9.62 -6.00
N LEU A 181 -9.47 -9.45 -5.65
CA LEU A 181 -9.86 -8.88 -4.37
C LEU A 181 -9.45 -9.76 -3.18
N GLU A 182 -9.52 -11.08 -3.31
CA GLU A 182 -9.05 -12.02 -2.29
C GLU A 182 -7.53 -11.93 -2.09
N GLU A 183 -6.76 -11.89 -3.18
CA GLU A 183 -5.29 -11.82 -3.15
C GLU A 183 -4.79 -10.58 -2.40
N VAL A 184 -5.49 -9.46 -2.55
CA VAL A 184 -5.11 -8.15 -1.99
C VAL A 184 -5.71 -7.94 -0.61
N MET A 185 -7.02 -8.13 -0.47
CA MET A 185 -7.75 -7.69 0.71
C MET A 185 -7.57 -8.62 1.92
N THR A 186 -7.19 -9.88 1.71
CA THR A 186 -6.87 -10.79 2.82
C THR A 186 -5.65 -10.27 3.59
N ASN A 187 -4.54 -10.00 2.89
CA ASN A 187 -3.34 -9.44 3.50
C ASN A 187 -3.53 -8.00 4.00
N TYR A 188 -4.32 -7.18 3.29
CA TYR A 188 -4.70 -5.84 3.76
C TYR A 188 -5.30 -5.89 5.17
N GLN A 189 -6.28 -6.78 5.37
CA GLN A 189 -6.96 -6.91 6.65
C GLN A 189 -6.02 -7.44 7.73
N LYS A 190 -5.12 -8.36 7.38
CA LYS A 190 -4.12 -8.89 8.31
C LYS A 190 -3.16 -7.81 8.79
N ILE A 191 -2.57 -7.04 7.87
CA ILE A 191 -1.68 -5.92 8.22
C ILE A 191 -2.43 -4.94 9.13
N TYR A 192 -3.66 -4.58 8.76
CA TYR A 192 -4.47 -3.66 9.54
C TYR A 192 -4.78 -4.19 10.96
N GLN A 193 -5.14 -5.46 11.10
CA GLN A 193 -5.43 -6.07 12.39
C GLN A 193 -4.22 -6.13 13.32
N ILE A 194 -3.02 -6.35 12.75
CA ILE A 194 -1.78 -6.48 13.53
C ILE A 194 -1.22 -5.10 13.90
N THR A 195 -1.29 -4.12 12.99
CA THR A 195 -0.58 -2.85 13.13
C THR A 195 -1.47 -1.65 13.46
N GLY A 196 -2.79 -1.76 13.23
CA GLY A 196 -3.71 -0.63 13.25
C GLY A 196 -3.51 0.36 12.09
N LYS A 197 -2.58 0.10 11.17
CA LYS A 197 -2.29 0.95 10.00
C LYS A 197 -2.90 0.31 8.75
N LYS A 198 -3.62 1.11 7.97
CA LYS A 198 -4.23 0.67 6.71
C LYS A 198 -3.21 0.83 5.59
N PRO A 199 -2.84 -0.24 4.86
CA PRO A 199 -2.02 -0.09 3.66
C PRO A 199 -2.68 0.85 2.67
N ARG A 200 -1.93 1.79 2.10
CA ARG A 200 -2.39 2.67 1.01
C ARG A 200 -2.00 2.11 -0.35
N TYR A 201 -0.90 1.38 -0.39
CA TYR A 201 -0.26 0.89 -1.60
C TYR A 201 -0.28 -0.63 -1.68
N PHE A 202 -0.40 -1.12 -2.91
CA PHE A 202 -0.29 -2.53 -3.23
C PHE A 202 0.76 -2.77 -4.30
N ARG A 203 1.54 -3.84 -4.13
CA ARG A 203 2.39 -4.40 -5.19
C ARG A 203 2.16 -5.91 -5.27
N SER A 204 1.85 -6.43 -6.46
CA SER A 204 1.73 -7.88 -6.66
C SER A 204 3.08 -8.57 -6.56
N GLY A 205 3.09 -9.84 -6.16
CA GLY A 205 4.32 -10.63 -5.99
C GLY A 205 5.20 -10.73 -7.24
N THR A 206 4.65 -10.42 -8.41
CA THR A 206 5.38 -10.43 -9.69
C THR A 206 5.48 -9.05 -10.33
N ALA A 207 4.97 -8.00 -9.67
CA ALA A 207 4.80 -6.66 -10.22
C ALA A 207 4.00 -6.61 -11.54
N HIS A 208 3.25 -7.66 -11.88
CA HIS A 208 2.42 -7.72 -13.08
C HIS A 208 0.94 -7.56 -12.74
N TYR A 209 0.26 -6.83 -13.61
CA TYR A 209 -1.16 -6.53 -13.51
C TYR A 209 -1.77 -6.47 -14.91
N ASP A 210 -3.09 -6.63 -14.97
CA ASP A 210 -3.89 -6.02 -16.03
C ASP A 210 -4.54 -4.72 -15.55
N GLU A 211 -4.92 -3.81 -16.46
CA GLU A 211 -5.43 -2.49 -16.09
C GLU A 211 -6.80 -2.54 -15.38
N VAL A 212 -7.56 -3.61 -15.57
CA VAL A 212 -8.86 -3.79 -14.92
C VAL A 212 -8.67 -4.11 -13.44
N SER A 213 -7.69 -4.95 -13.13
CA SER A 213 -7.29 -5.28 -11.75
C SER A 213 -6.77 -4.05 -11.00
N VAL A 214 -6.05 -3.16 -11.68
CA VAL A 214 -5.60 -1.88 -11.11
C VAL A 214 -6.80 -0.97 -10.80
N SER A 215 -7.73 -0.82 -11.75
CA SER A 215 -8.95 -0.02 -11.54
C SER A 215 -9.85 -0.58 -10.43
N LEU A 216 -9.90 -1.90 -10.27
CA LEU A 216 -10.61 -2.55 -9.15
C LEU A 216 -10.08 -2.08 -7.79
N LEU A 217 -8.76 -1.99 -7.64
CA LEU A 217 -8.12 -1.53 -6.39
C LEU A 217 -8.25 -0.02 -6.18
N ASP A 218 -8.18 0.76 -7.25
CA ASP A 218 -8.44 2.22 -7.19
C ASP A 218 -9.84 2.54 -6.65
N ASN A 219 -10.86 1.75 -7.04
CA ASN A 219 -12.22 1.87 -6.48
C ASN A 219 -12.31 1.55 -4.98
N LEU A 220 -11.28 0.92 -4.40
CA LEU A 220 -11.15 0.66 -2.97
C LEU A 220 -10.23 1.67 -2.26
N GLY A 221 -9.69 2.65 -3.00
CA GLY A 221 -8.69 3.59 -2.48
C GLY A 221 -7.33 2.97 -2.24
N VAL A 222 -7.01 1.85 -2.90
CA VAL A 222 -5.71 1.19 -2.85
C VAL A 222 -4.98 1.46 -4.16
N GLU A 223 -3.89 2.21 -4.10
CA GLU A 223 -3.09 2.53 -5.28
C GLU A 223 -2.10 1.40 -5.59
N VAL A 224 -1.97 1.02 -6.86
CA VAL A 224 -0.98 0.02 -7.30
C VAL A 224 0.34 0.71 -7.59
N VAL A 225 1.41 0.27 -6.92
CA VAL A 225 2.75 0.87 -7.04
C VAL A 225 3.78 -0.16 -7.53
N ASN A 226 4.48 0.18 -8.60
CA ASN A 226 5.65 -0.53 -9.11
C ASN A 226 6.91 0.33 -8.92
N PHE A 227 7.73 0.47 -9.96
CA PHE A 227 9.09 0.99 -9.91
C PHE A 227 9.55 1.34 -11.33
N ASP A 228 10.47 2.28 -11.44
CA ASP A 228 11.24 2.55 -12.67
C ASP A 228 12.64 1.90 -12.62
N ILE A 229 13.18 1.61 -11.44
CA ILE A 229 14.49 0.96 -11.27
C ILE A 229 14.34 -0.43 -10.65
N ASN A 230 14.75 -1.47 -11.41
CA ASN A 230 14.91 -2.83 -10.89
C ASN A 230 16.27 -2.96 -10.17
N GLY A 231 16.26 -2.77 -8.85
CA GLY A 231 17.47 -2.60 -8.06
C GLY A 231 18.28 -3.89 -7.89
N ASP A 232 17.64 -5.05 -7.75
CA ASP A 232 18.34 -6.32 -7.47
C ASP A 232 17.90 -7.53 -8.29
N ALA A 233 16.98 -7.34 -9.24
CA ALA A 233 16.43 -8.37 -10.11
C ALA A 233 15.93 -9.62 -9.37
N GLY A 234 15.13 -9.43 -8.32
CA GLY A 234 14.64 -10.54 -7.52
C GLY A 234 15.73 -11.14 -6.66
N ALA A 235 16.59 -10.28 -6.10
CA ALA A 235 17.76 -10.64 -5.30
C ALA A 235 18.79 -11.55 -6.03
N THR A 236 18.83 -11.52 -7.36
CA THR A 236 19.79 -12.31 -8.17
C THR A 236 21.05 -11.54 -8.51
N TYR A 237 21.04 -10.22 -8.35
CA TYR A 237 22.20 -9.37 -8.61
C TYR A 237 23.30 -9.53 -7.55
N THR A 238 24.55 -9.42 -8.03
CA THR A 238 25.72 -9.19 -7.18
C THR A 238 25.69 -7.78 -6.60
N ALA A 239 26.44 -7.52 -5.53
CA ALA A 239 26.54 -6.19 -4.90
C ALA A 239 26.90 -5.08 -5.90
N ASN A 240 27.82 -5.36 -6.82
CA ASN A 240 28.19 -4.39 -7.86
C ASN A 240 27.07 -4.11 -8.86
N GLN A 241 26.26 -5.12 -9.21
CA GLN A 241 25.10 -4.93 -10.09
C GLN A 241 24.00 -4.14 -9.38
N VAL A 242 23.73 -4.44 -8.10
CA VAL A 242 22.79 -3.66 -7.28
C VAL A 242 23.21 -2.20 -7.21
N LYS A 243 24.47 -1.96 -6.84
CA LYS A 243 25.05 -0.60 -6.80
C LYS A 243 24.89 0.13 -8.13
N ASN A 244 25.27 -0.50 -9.24
CA ASN A 244 25.19 0.12 -10.56
C ASN A 244 23.75 0.40 -10.99
N SER A 245 22.78 -0.45 -10.58
CA SER A 245 21.36 -0.23 -10.85
C SER A 245 20.84 0.99 -10.08
N LEU A 246 21.12 1.07 -8.77
CA LEU A 246 20.71 2.20 -7.93
C LEU A 246 21.26 3.54 -8.42
N LEU A 247 22.50 3.57 -8.91
CA LEU A 247 23.14 4.78 -9.43
C LEU A 247 22.54 5.28 -10.77
N GLN A 248 21.57 4.58 -11.36
CA GLN A 248 20.81 5.07 -12.51
C GLN A 248 19.61 5.96 -12.11
N ALA A 249 19.32 6.06 -10.81
CA ALA A 249 18.19 6.81 -10.29
C ALA A 249 18.13 8.24 -10.83
N GLN A 250 16.91 8.67 -11.11
CA GLN A 250 16.56 10.05 -11.47
C GLN A 250 15.70 10.64 -10.36
N PRO A 251 15.53 11.98 -10.31
CA PRO A 251 14.51 12.62 -9.48
C PRO A 251 13.18 11.86 -9.48
N GLY A 252 12.69 11.48 -8.31
CA GLY A 252 11.44 10.73 -8.14
C GLY A 252 11.49 9.24 -8.50
N SER A 253 12.66 8.63 -8.67
CA SER A 253 12.75 7.19 -8.90
C SER A 253 12.22 6.39 -7.71
N ILE A 254 11.49 5.32 -8.01
CA ILE A 254 11.09 4.26 -7.09
C ILE A 254 11.92 3.01 -7.43
N VAL A 255 12.70 2.54 -6.46
CA VAL A 255 13.58 1.37 -6.63
C VAL A 255 12.91 0.15 -5.99
N ILE A 256 12.80 -0.95 -6.73
CA ILE A 256 12.44 -2.26 -6.16
C ILE A 256 13.70 -3.02 -5.72
N LEU A 257 13.65 -3.53 -4.50
CA LEU A 257 14.65 -4.38 -3.85
C LEU A 257 13.93 -5.45 -3.02
N HIS A 258 14.66 -6.46 -2.55
CA HIS A 258 14.10 -7.54 -1.74
C HIS A 258 14.85 -7.66 -0.40
N MET A 259 14.11 -7.81 0.69
CA MET A 259 14.67 -7.93 2.05
C MET A 259 14.55 -9.34 2.65
N ASN A 260 14.01 -10.31 1.89
CA ASN A 260 13.78 -11.68 2.35
C ASN A 260 14.85 -12.70 1.88
N GLN A 261 15.96 -12.22 1.31
CA GLN A 261 17.03 -13.02 0.71
C GLN A 261 18.42 -12.64 1.29
N PRO A 262 18.72 -12.97 2.55
CA PRO A 262 19.90 -12.46 3.28
C PRO A 262 21.27 -12.86 2.72
N ASN A 263 21.32 -13.77 1.75
CA ASN A 263 22.55 -14.21 1.10
C ASN A 263 22.76 -13.56 -0.28
N SER A 264 21.89 -12.63 -0.70
CA SER A 264 22.02 -11.92 -1.97
C SER A 264 23.05 -10.81 -1.90
N GLY A 265 23.33 -10.18 -3.04
CA GLY A 265 24.15 -8.96 -3.09
C GLY A 265 23.43 -7.68 -2.68
N THR A 266 22.15 -7.76 -2.25
CA THR A 266 21.30 -6.59 -2.02
C THR A 266 21.86 -5.69 -0.91
N ALA A 267 22.10 -6.22 0.29
CA ALA A 267 22.61 -5.44 1.42
C ALA A 267 23.92 -4.70 1.09
N GLU A 268 24.91 -5.42 0.57
CA GLU A 268 26.23 -4.85 0.25
C GLU A 268 26.13 -3.79 -0.87
N GLY A 269 25.33 -4.06 -1.91
CA GLY A 269 25.15 -3.11 -3.01
C GLY A 269 24.45 -1.82 -2.59
N VAL A 270 23.42 -1.92 -1.75
CA VAL A 270 22.73 -0.77 -1.16
C VAL A 270 23.70 0.03 -0.28
N ALA A 271 24.47 -0.64 0.57
CA ALA A 271 25.43 0.02 1.46
C ALA A 271 26.50 0.82 0.70
N ILE A 272 26.86 0.40 -0.52
CA ILE A 272 27.80 1.12 -1.37
C ILE A 272 27.13 2.27 -2.13
N ALA A 273 25.90 2.08 -2.61
CA ALA A 273 25.21 3.06 -3.46
C ALA A 273 24.61 4.23 -2.69
N VAL A 274 24.03 3.99 -1.51
CA VAL A 274 23.32 5.03 -0.74
C VAL A 274 24.20 6.24 -0.43
N PRO A 275 25.45 6.10 0.08
CA PRO A 275 26.32 7.25 0.29
C PRO A 275 26.60 8.05 -0.99
N GLN A 276 26.80 7.37 -2.11
CA GLN A 276 27.06 8.02 -3.40
C GLN A 276 25.83 8.78 -3.92
N LEU A 277 24.63 8.23 -3.74
CA LEU A 277 23.39 8.93 -4.09
C LEU A 277 23.21 10.18 -3.21
N LYS A 278 23.51 10.09 -1.90
CA LYS A 278 23.52 11.26 -1.01
C LYS A 278 24.54 12.33 -1.47
N ASP A 279 25.74 11.92 -1.88
CA ASP A 279 26.76 12.84 -2.43
C ASP A 279 26.32 13.50 -3.74
N LEU A 280 25.46 12.82 -4.53
CA LEU A 280 24.82 13.38 -5.72
C LEU A 280 23.61 14.29 -5.38
N GLY A 281 23.29 14.46 -4.11
CA GLY A 281 22.21 15.31 -3.61
C GLY A 281 20.87 14.61 -3.47
N PHE A 282 20.80 13.28 -3.54
CA PHE A 282 19.54 12.56 -3.35
C PHE A 282 19.11 12.48 -1.89
N GLU A 283 17.84 12.77 -1.64
CA GLU A 283 17.16 12.48 -0.37
C GLU A 283 16.32 11.19 -0.50
N PHE A 284 16.37 10.37 0.55
CA PHE A 284 15.60 9.13 0.63
C PHE A 284 14.27 9.42 1.33
N VAL A 285 13.17 8.88 0.80
CA VAL A 285 11.81 9.19 1.29
C VAL A 285 10.94 7.93 1.36
N LYS A 286 9.83 8.01 2.12
CA LYS A 286 8.76 7.00 2.05
C LYS A 286 7.79 7.37 0.92
N LEU A 287 7.08 6.39 0.40
CA LEU A 287 6.11 6.64 -0.68
C LEU A 287 4.91 7.47 -0.20
N GLU A 288 4.54 7.40 1.08
CA GLU A 288 3.42 8.18 1.63
C GLU A 288 3.67 9.69 1.69
N ASP A 289 4.95 10.09 1.66
CA ASP A 289 5.36 11.49 1.82
C ASP A 289 5.07 12.33 0.56
N TYR A 290 4.79 11.70 -0.59
CA TYR A 290 4.66 12.36 -1.90
C TYR A 290 3.49 11.80 -2.74
N GLU A 291 3.11 12.57 -3.76
CA GLU A 291 2.20 12.12 -4.81
C GLU A 291 2.94 11.22 -5.82
N LEU A 292 2.28 10.15 -6.29
CA LEU A 292 2.87 9.19 -7.24
C LEU A 292 2.17 9.26 -8.60
N TYR A 293 2.91 8.95 -9.68
CA TYR A 293 2.36 8.85 -11.05
C TYR A 293 2.85 7.65 -11.83
#